data_AF-A0A2D8FAS3-F1
#
_entry.id   AF-A0A2D8FAS3-F1
#
_cell.length_a   1.000
_cell.length_b   1.000
_cell.length_c   1.000
_cell.angle_alpha   90.00
_cell.angle_beta   90.00
_cell.angle_gamma   90.00
#
_symmetry.space_group_name_H-M   'P 1'
#
loop_
_entity.id
_entity.type
_entity.pdbx_description
1 polymer ?
#
loop_
_entity_poly.entity_id
_entity_poly.type
_entity_poly.pdbx_seq_one_letter_code
_entity_poly.pdbx_strand_id
1 'polypeptide(L)'
;MIERGSLHQGGIRRRTGDRMSLPDDQLRRLLDGEIDAGELAGDRVMASIADRVFGVKVDPAVRPVKPRDAAAMGQESGAPAAAQPEMLVEIIPGGGAPLPALDAPPAAVIPPMETPNAVKRRRKGLILIGMLGLAAALVNVFLGMGQFIPTCDPSVHITCGESLKLNWLDAYRTAEHIAWGPVGVWGIPDMVATGASALLMLFGFRKR
;
A
#
# COMPACT_ATOMS: atom_id res chain seq x y z
N MET A 1 -11.62 -83.26 -2.81
CA MET A 1 -10.46 -82.77 -3.58
C MET A 1 -10.10 -81.42 -3.00
N ILE A 2 -9.20 -81.26 -2.02
CA ILE A 2 -7.74 -81.54 -1.99
C ILE A 2 -7.06 -81.08 -3.28
N GLU A 3 -6.40 -79.91 -3.23
CA GLU A 3 -4.94 -79.84 -3.37
C GLU A 3 -4.35 -78.53 -2.82
N ARG A 4 -3.21 -78.67 -2.13
CA ARG A 4 -2.27 -77.63 -1.67
C ARG A 4 -1.03 -77.71 -2.55
N GLY A 5 -0.38 -76.57 -2.81
CA GLY A 5 1.02 -76.46 -3.28
C GLY A 5 1.25 -75.07 -3.89
N SER A 6 1.77 -74.07 -3.20
CA SER A 6 3.12 -73.83 -2.65
C SER A 6 4.22 -73.61 -3.72
N LEU A 7 4.76 -72.38 -3.67
CA LEU A 7 6.09 -71.91 -4.09
C LEU A 7 6.44 -71.84 -5.58
N HIS A 8 6.51 -70.61 -6.11
CA HIS A 8 7.72 -70.17 -6.79
C HIS A 8 8.03 -68.69 -6.50
N GLN A 9 9.22 -68.52 -5.94
CA GLN A 9 9.92 -67.29 -5.64
C GLN A 9 10.50 -66.73 -6.95
N GLY A 10 10.35 -65.42 -7.18
CA GLY A 10 10.87 -64.74 -8.35
C GLY A 10 10.77 -63.23 -8.17
N GLY A 11 11.71 -62.65 -7.44
CA GLY A 11 11.86 -61.21 -7.38
C GLY A 11 12.40 -60.66 -8.70
N ILE A 12 12.06 -59.41 -9.01
CA ILE A 12 13.02 -58.30 -9.25
C ILE A 12 12.27 -57.06 -9.78
N ARG A 13 12.51 -55.96 -9.06
CA ARG A 13 12.46 -54.53 -9.43
C ARG A 13 11.12 -53.92 -9.86
N ARG A 14 10.50 -53.27 -8.86
CA ARG A 14 9.74 -52.04 -9.02
C ARG A 14 10.52 -51.05 -9.90
N ARG A 15 9.93 -50.62 -11.01
CA ARG A 15 10.29 -49.38 -11.69
C ARG A 15 9.16 -48.39 -11.43
N THR A 16 9.13 -47.88 -10.20
CA THR A 16 8.25 -46.78 -9.83
C THR A 16 8.83 -45.53 -10.47
N GLY A 17 8.00 -44.84 -11.26
CA GLY A 17 8.34 -43.59 -11.90
C GLY A 17 8.88 -42.57 -10.89
N ASP A 18 9.97 -41.94 -11.30
CA ASP A 18 10.73 -40.92 -10.60
C ASP A 18 9.82 -39.70 -10.33
N ARG A 19 9.15 -39.70 -9.18
CA ARG A 19 8.74 -38.48 -8.50
C ARG A 19 9.89 -38.13 -7.57
N MET A 20 10.55 -37.01 -7.86
CA MET A 20 11.65 -36.48 -7.08
C MET A 20 11.13 -35.96 -5.73
N SER A 21 10.79 -36.89 -4.83
CA SER A 21 10.59 -36.63 -3.41
C SER A 21 11.92 -36.90 -2.72
N LEU A 22 12.67 -35.84 -2.44
CA LEU A 22 13.83 -35.91 -1.57
C LEU A 22 13.39 -36.54 -0.23
N PRO A 23 14.10 -37.55 0.31
CA PRO A 23 13.74 -38.15 1.58
C PRO A 23 13.87 -37.10 2.68
N ASP A 24 12.83 -36.97 3.52
CA ASP A 24 12.73 -35.96 4.59
C ASP A 24 13.96 -35.91 5.52
N ASP A 25 14.69 -37.01 5.62
CA ASP A 25 15.94 -37.12 6.38
C ASP A 25 17.09 -36.28 5.79
N GLN A 26 17.11 -36.08 4.47
CA GLN A 26 18.07 -35.23 3.78
C GLN A 26 17.72 -33.74 3.95
N LEU A 27 16.42 -33.42 4.04
CA LEU A 27 15.93 -32.08 4.36
C LEU A 27 16.22 -31.71 5.83
N ARG A 28 16.07 -32.67 6.75
CA ARG A 28 16.42 -32.51 8.16
C ARG A 28 17.91 -32.24 8.36
N ARG A 29 18.77 -32.96 7.65
CA ARG A 29 20.22 -32.71 7.66
C ARG A 29 20.63 -31.34 7.12
N LEU A 30 19.90 -30.80 6.14
CA LEU A 30 20.07 -29.43 5.64
C LEU A 30 19.69 -28.35 6.67
N LEU A 31 18.75 -28.67 7.58
CA LEU A 31 18.29 -27.78 8.65
C LEU A 31 19.14 -27.87 9.91
N ASP A 32 19.83 -28.99 10.12
CA ASP A 32 20.66 -29.26 11.31
C ASP A 32 22.11 -28.73 11.20
N GLY A 33 22.52 -28.19 10.04
CA GLY A 33 23.78 -27.44 9.89
C GLY A 33 25.06 -28.27 9.75
N GLU A 34 24.98 -29.59 9.57
CA GLU A 34 26.13 -30.47 9.32
C GLU A 34 26.39 -30.69 7.81
N ILE A 35 26.77 -29.64 7.06
CA ILE A 35 27.29 -29.84 5.70
C ILE A 35 28.71 -29.32 5.58
N ASP A 36 29.60 -30.22 5.17
CA ASP A 36 30.99 -29.98 4.82
C ASP A 36 31.10 -29.10 3.56
N ALA A 37 31.88 -28.01 3.65
CA ALA A 37 31.98 -26.97 2.63
C ALA A 37 32.55 -27.46 1.28
N GLY A 38 33.08 -28.68 1.23
CA GLY A 38 33.58 -29.32 0.01
C GLY A 38 32.50 -29.78 -0.98
N GLU A 39 31.30 -30.15 -0.53
CA GLU A 39 30.21 -30.61 -1.42
C GLU A 39 29.32 -29.46 -1.94
N LEU A 40 29.38 -28.26 -1.35
CA LEU A 40 28.58 -27.10 -1.78
C LEU A 40 29.13 -26.36 -3.00
N ALA A 41 30.38 -26.62 -3.41
CA ALA A 41 31.00 -25.97 -4.57
C ALA A 41 30.58 -26.58 -5.93
N GLY A 42 29.91 -27.75 -5.90
CA GLY A 42 29.54 -28.49 -7.12
C GLY A 42 28.19 -28.09 -7.73
N ASP A 43 27.33 -27.39 -6.99
CA ASP A 43 25.96 -27.13 -7.44
C ASP A 43 25.63 -25.62 -7.46
N ARG A 44 25.39 -25.12 -8.68
CA ARG A 44 25.04 -23.72 -8.98
C ARG A 44 23.74 -23.29 -8.28
N VAL A 45 22.85 -24.24 -7.99
CA VAL A 45 21.56 -23.97 -7.35
C VAL A 45 21.73 -23.78 -5.84
N MET A 46 22.61 -24.54 -5.18
CA MET A 46 22.91 -24.40 -3.75
C MET A 46 23.59 -23.05 -3.43
N ALA A 47 24.53 -22.61 -4.27
CA ALA A 47 25.18 -21.30 -4.13
C ALA A 47 24.17 -20.13 -4.21
N SER A 48 23.18 -20.24 -5.11
CA SER A 48 22.11 -19.24 -5.27
C SER A 48 21.15 -19.18 -4.08
N ILE A 49 20.91 -20.32 -3.41
CA ILE A 49 20.01 -20.38 -2.25
C ILE A 49 20.72 -19.87 -1.00
N ALA A 50 21.99 -20.21 -0.79
CA ALA A 50 22.77 -19.74 0.35
C ALA A 50 22.95 -18.21 0.36
N ASP A 51 23.16 -17.58 -0.80
CA ASP A 51 23.25 -16.11 -0.94
C ASP A 51 21.96 -15.39 -0.50
N ARG A 52 20.80 -15.97 -0.85
CA ARG A 52 19.48 -15.40 -0.50
C ARG A 52 19.04 -15.70 0.93
N VAL A 53 19.43 -16.86 1.48
CA VAL A 53 18.95 -17.34 2.79
C VAL A 53 19.85 -16.90 3.93
N PHE A 54 21.18 -16.94 3.76
CA PHE A 54 22.12 -16.67 4.84
C PHE A 54 22.77 -15.28 4.77
N GLY A 55 22.52 -14.50 3.71
CA GLY A 55 22.96 -13.10 3.62
C GLY A 55 24.46 -12.89 3.89
N VAL A 56 25.27 -13.92 3.65
CA VAL A 56 26.73 -13.84 3.80
C VAL A 56 27.24 -13.05 2.62
N LYS A 57 27.47 -11.76 2.86
CA LYS A 57 28.18 -10.87 1.96
C LYS A 57 29.58 -11.42 1.72
N VAL A 58 29.78 -12.03 0.56
CA VAL A 58 31.12 -12.14 0.00
C VAL A 58 31.47 -10.74 -0.54
N ASP A 59 32.25 -10.01 0.27
CA ASP A 59 32.75 -8.65 0.06
C ASP A 59 33.66 -8.53 -1.19
N PRO A 60 34.13 -7.34 -1.63
CA PRO A 60 33.57 -5.97 -1.66
C PRO A 60 33.94 -5.21 -2.96
N ALA A 61 34.17 -5.85 -4.11
CA ALA A 61 34.96 -5.23 -5.19
C ALA A 61 34.20 -4.48 -6.30
N VAL A 62 32.87 -4.47 -6.35
CA VAL A 62 32.14 -3.78 -7.42
C VAL A 62 30.98 -2.99 -6.83
N ARG A 63 31.24 -1.73 -6.49
CA ARG A 63 30.19 -0.75 -6.15
C ARG A 63 29.54 -0.25 -7.45
N PRO A 64 28.24 -0.50 -7.70
CA PRO A 64 27.53 0.15 -8.79
C PRO A 64 27.26 1.60 -8.39
N VAL A 65 27.95 2.53 -9.05
CA VAL A 65 27.74 3.98 -8.90
C VAL A 65 26.36 4.33 -9.44
N LYS A 66 25.58 5.07 -8.64
CA LYS A 66 24.27 5.60 -9.04
C LYS A 66 24.47 6.67 -10.13
N PRO A 67 23.70 6.65 -11.24
CA PRO A 67 23.85 7.63 -12.33
C PRO A 67 23.51 9.10 -12.00
N ARG A 68 23.26 9.44 -10.73
CA ARG A 68 22.86 10.79 -10.32
C ARG A 68 24.02 11.68 -9.87
N ASP A 69 25.20 11.09 -9.65
CA ASP A 69 26.36 11.79 -9.08
C ASP A 69 27.51 12.02 -10.09
N ALA A 70 27.28 11.79 -11.39
CA ALA A 70 28.28 11.99 -12.45
C ALA A 70 28.28 13.41 -13.07
N ALA A 71 27.42 14.32 -12.61
CA ALA A 71 27.29 15.68 -13.17
C ALA A 71 27.53 16.81 -12.14
N ALA A 72 28.16 16.49 -11.01
CA ALA A 72 28.48 17.46 -9.95
C ALA A 72 29.97 17.40 -9.58
N MET A 73 30.84 17.56 -10.56
CA MET A 73 32.24 17.92 -10.33
C MET A 73 32.63 19.01 -11.32
N GLY A 74 32.68 20.24 -10.83
CA GLY A 74 33.15 21.40 -11.58
C GLY A 74 32.25 22.62 -11.36
N GLN A 75 32.47 23.35 -10.27
CA GLN A 75 33.07 24.70 -10.27
C GLN A 75 32.62 25.46 -9.02
N GLU A 76 33.57 25.68 -8.11
CA GLU A 76 33.44 26.51 -6.91
C GLU A 76 33.68 28.00 -7.22
N SER A 77 32.89 28.83 -6.52
CA SER A 77 33.26 30.10 -5.85
C SER A 77 33.45 31.41 -6.63
N GLY A 78 32.69 32.44 -6.22
CA GLY A 78 33.12 33.85 -6.25
C GLY A 78 32.04 34.94 -6.38
N ALA A 79 31.39 35.32 -5.25
CA ALA A 79 30.86 36.63 -4.76
C ALA A 79 30.54 37.86 -5.69
N PRO A 80 29.86 38.93 -5.22
CA PRO A 80 28.94 39.12 -4.07
C PRO A 80 27.59 39.78 -4.44
N ALA A 81 26.72 39.85 -3.41
CA ALA A 81 25.40 40.45 -3.39
C ALA A 81 25.35 41.96 -3.67
N ALA A 82 24.38 42.39 -4.48
CA ALA A 82 24.05 43.78 -4.71
C ALA A 82 22.73 44.17 -4.01
N ALA A 83 22.89 45.09 -3.06
CA ALA A 83 21.97 46.16 -2.64
C ALA A 83 20.48 45.83 -2.44
N GLN A 84 20.09 45.72 -1.16
CA GLN A 84 18.73 46.02 -0.73
C GLN A 84 18.50 47.54 -0.85
N PRO A 85 17.36 48.02 -1.37
CA PRO A 85 17.06 49.44 -1.36
C PRO A 85 16.68 49.88 0.06
N GLU A 86 17.45 50.83 0.61
CA GLU A 86 17.12 51.50 1.86
C GLU A 86 15.79 52.24 1.74
N MET A 87 14.88 51.97 2.68
CA MET A 87 13.70 52.79 2.89
C MET A 87 14.14 54.09 3.56
N LEU A 88 14.17 55.16 2.78
CA LEU A 88 14.36 56.51 3.28
C LEU A 88 13.09 56.92 4.06
N VAL A 89 13.14 56.83 5.38
CA VAL A 89 12.13 57.42 6.26
C VAL A 89 12.43 58.91 6.37
N GLU A 90 11.63 59.74 5.70
CA GLU A 90 11.64 61.18 5.90
C GLU A 90 11.02 61.50 7.26
N ILE A 91 11.87 61.85 8.22
CA ILE A 91 11.48 62.32 9.55
C ILE A 91 11.08 63.79 9.39
N ILE A 92 9.78 64.09 9.43
CA ILE A 92 9.26 65.46 9.47
C ILE A 92 9.56 66.04 10.88
N PRO A 93 10.44 67.04 11.03
CA PRO A 93 10.67 67.67 12.32
C PRO A 93 9.55 68.69 12.53
N GLY A 94 8.53 68.34 13.35
CA GLY A 94 7.47 69.30 13.71
C GLY A 94 6.09 68.73 13.99
N GLY A 95 5.96 67.46 14.39
CA GLY A 95 4.68 66.80 14.69
C GLY A 95 3.99 67.25 15.99
N GLY A 96 3.79 68.56 16.16
CA GLY A 96 3.12 69.18 17.31
C GLY A 96 1.80 69.88 16.97
N ALA A 97 1.19 69.59 15.82
CA ALA A 97 -0.14 70.09 15.46
C ALA A 97 -1.19 68.98 15.68
N PRO A 98 -2.30 69.22 16.41
CA PRO A 98 -3.40 68.28 16.46
C PRO A 98 -3.93 68.09 15.04
N LEU A 99 -3.95 66.84 14.56
CA LEU A 99 -4.63 66.50 13.31
C LEU A 99 -6.10 66.95 13.44
N PRO A 100 -6.65 67.70 12.46
CA PRO A 100 -8.08 68.00 12.46
C PRO A 100 -8.83 66.67 12.50
N ALA A 101 -9.78 66.54 13.43
CA ALA A 101 -10.65 65.38 13.53
C ALA A 101 -11.46 65.27 12.23
N LEU A 102 -10.95 64.49 11.29
CA LEU A 102 -11.75 64.02 10.16
C LEU A 102 -12.81 63.09 10.76
N ASP A 103 -14.06 63.52 10.70
CA ASP A 103 -15.21 62.66 10.91
C ASP A 103 -15.00 61.37 10.11
N ALA A 104 -14.84 60.25 10.81
CA ALA A 104 -14.77 58.96 10.16
C ALA A 104 -16.12 58.76 9.43
N PRO A 105 -16.11 58.46 8.12
CA PRO A 105 -17.35 58.17 7.42
C PRO A 105 -18.07 57.03 8.16
N PRO A 106 -19.41 57.06 8.25
CA PRO A 106 -20.17 56.05 8.99
C PRO A 106 -19.72 54.68 8.51
N ALA A 107 -19.32 53.82 9.45
CA ALA A 107 -18.78 52.49 9.17
C ALA A 107 -19.67 51.81 8.12
N ALA A 108 -19.18 51.72 6.89
CA ALA A 108 -19.89 51.03 5.83
C ALA A 108 -20.08 49.60 6.31
N VAL A 109 -21.34 49.19 6.48
CA VAL A 109 -21.71 47.81 6.76
C VAL A 109 -21.15 46.99 5.62
N ILE A 110 -20.03 46.30 5.87
CA ILE A 110 -19.41 45.42 4.89
C ILE A 110 -20.45 44.33 4.62
N PRO A 111 -20.99 44.22 3.40
CA PRO A 111 -21.95 43.18 3.09
C PRO A 111 -21.26 41.82 3.33
N PRO A 112 -21.97 40.82 3.89
CA PRO A 112 -21.38 39.51 4.11
C PRO A 112 -20.82 38.99 2.79
N MET A 113 -19.51 38.68 2.75
CA MET A 113 -18.91 38.09 1.57
C MET A 113 -19.67 36.80 1.23
N GLU A 114 -20.47 36.84 0.17
CA GLU A 114 -21.12 35.65 -0.34
C GLU A 114 -20.05 34.72 -0.89
N THR A 115 -19.89 33.56 -0.26
CA THR A 115 -19.04 32.51 -0.82
C THR A 115 -19.56 32.13 -2.22
N PRO A 116 -18.68 32.07 -3.24
CA PRO A 116 -19.12 31.79 -4.60
C PRO A 116 -19.94 30.50 -4.67
N ASN A 117 -21.02 30.49 -5.44
CA ASN A 117 -21.88 29.31 -5.60
C ASN A 117 -21.09 28.06 -6.02
N ALA A 118 -20.00 28.23 -6.79
CA ALA A 118 -19.07 27.16 -7.14
C ALA A 118 -18.40 26.50 -5.92
N VAL A 119 -17.99 27.30 -4.92
CA VAL A 119 -17.37 26.81 -3.68
C VAL A 119 -18.41 26.05 -2.83
N LYS A 120 -19.63 26.59 -2.73
CA LYS A 120 -20.75 25.92 -2.04
C LYS A 120 -21.09 24.58 -2.68
N ARG A 121 -21.20 24.52 -4.02
CA ARG A 121 -21.48 23.29 -4.78
C ARG A 121 -20.37 22.26 -4.62
N ARG A 122 -19.10 22.68 -4.68
CA ARG A 122 -17.95 21.80 -4.47
C ARG A 122 -17.96 21.17 -3.08
N ARG A 123 -18.24 21.94 -2.02
CA ARG A 123 -18.34 21.42 -0.64
C ARG A 123 -19.47 20.40 -0.51
N LYS A 124 -20.67 20.71 -1.03
CA LYS A 124 -21.80 19.75 -1.04
C LYS A 124 -21.44 18.45 -1.77
N GLY A 125 -20.74 18.55 -2.90
CA GLY A 125 -20.26 17.38 -3.64
C GLY A 125 -19.28 16.51 -2.85
N LEU A 126 -18.30 17.11 -2.18
CA LEU A 126 -17.33 16.39 -1.34
C LEU A 126 -18.01 15.67 -0.16
N ILE A 127 -18.96 16.35 0.51
CA ILE A 127 -19.73 15.74 1.61
C ILE A 127 -20.57 14.59 1.09
N LEU A 128 -21.25 14.75 -0.06
CA LEU A 128 -22.09 13.71 -0.64
C LEU A 128 -21.28 12.48 -1.03
N ILE A 129 -20.16 12.66 -1.73
CA ILE A 129 -19.28 11.56 -2.13
C ILE A 129 -18.69 10.87 -0.89
N GLY A 130 -18.26 11.64 0.11
CA GLY A 130 -17.76 11.10 1.36
C GLY A 130 -18.82 10.30 2.15
N MET A 131 -20.08 10.79 2.22
CA MET A 131 -21.19 10.06 2.81
C MET A 131 -21.45 8.75 2.06
N LEU A 132 -21.50 8.80 0.73
CA LEU A 132 -21.78 7.63 -0.10
C LEU A 132 -20.68 6.58 0.02
N GLY A 133 -19.41 7.01 -0.04
CA GLY A 133 -18.24 6.14 0.10
C GLY A 133 -18.14 5.52 1.49
N LEU A 134 -18.40 6.30 2.55
CA LEU A 134 -18.40 5.80 3.91
C LEU A 134 -19.53 4.78 4.11
N ALA A 135 -20.74 5.08 3.66
CA ALA A 135 -21.86 4.16 3.73
C ALA A 135 -21.58 2.87 2.96
N ALA A 136 -21.04 2.95 1.74
CA ALA A 136 -20.70 1.78 0.93
C ALA A 136 -19.62 0.91 1.61
N ALA A 137 -18.57 1.51 2.18
CA ALA A 137 -17.53 0.78 2.89
C ALA A 137 -18.07 0.07 4.14
N LEU A 138 -18.88 0.76 4.94
CA LEU A 138 -19.51 0.19 6.14
C LEU A 138 -20.49 -0.93 5.78
N VAL A 139 -21.34 -0.72 4.76
CA VAL A 139 -22.27 -1.75 4.27
C VAL A 139 -21.49 -2.98 3.78
N ASN A 140 -20.40 -2.79 3.02
CA ASN A 140 -19.58 -3.91 2.58
C ASN A 140 -18.99 -4.70 3.76
N VAL A 141 -18.44 -4.02 4.78
CA VAL A 141 -17.81 -4.71 5.92
C VAL A 141 -18.84 -5.40 6.82
N PHE A 142 -19.95 -4.75 7.15
CA PHE A 142 -20.89 -5.26 8.16
C PHE A 142 -22.01 -6.12 7.59
N LEU A 143 -22.53 -5.78 6.41
CA LEU A 143 -23.61 -6.52 5.78
C LEU A 143 -23.10 -7.45 4.67
N GLY A 144 -22.01 -7.05 3.99
CA GLY A 144 -21.49 -7.74 2.84
C GLY A 144 -22.19 -7.32 1.55
N MET A 145 -21.41 -7.00 0.51
CA MET A 145 -21.99 -6.71 -0.80
C MET A 145 -22.63 -7.93 -1.47
N GLY A 146 -22.29 -9.15 -1.04
CA GLY A 146 -22.90 -10.40 -1.50
C GLY A 146 -24.40 -10.52 -1.20
N GLN A 147 -24.95 -9.63 -0.38
CA GLN A 147 -26.40 -9.49 -0.18
C GLN A 147 -27.10 -8.77 -1.35
N PHE A 148 -26.37 -7.98 -2.12
CA PHE A 148 -26.91 -7.17 -3.23
C PHE A 148 -26.49 -7.70 -4.60
N ILE A 149 -25.32 -8.32 -4.68
CA ILE A 149 -24.77 -8.92 -5.90
C ILE A 149 -24.56 -10.42 -5.70
N PRO A 150 -24.79 -11.24 -6.73
CA PRO A 150 -24.58 -12.67 -6.63
C PRO A 150 -23.11 -12.98 -6.31
N THR A 151 -22.90 -13.88 -5.36
CA THR A 151 -21.57 -14.38 -4.99
C THR A 151 -21.07 -15.44 -5.97
N CYS A 152 -19.88 -15.97 -5.72
CA CYS A 152 -19.37 -17.16 -6.41
C CYS A 152 -20.31 -18.36 -6.27
N ASP A 153 -20.22 -19.28 -7.22
CA ASP A 153 -21.01 -20.51 -7.26
C ASP A 153 -20.49 -21.52 -6.20
N PRO A 154 -21.37 -22.24 -5.47
CA PRO A 154 -20.96 -23.25 -4.49
C PRO A 154 -20.08 -24.37 -5.06
N SER A 155 -20.12 -24.60 -6.37
CA SER A 155 -19.23 -25.56 -7.05
C SER A 155 -17.76 -25.13 -7.07
N VAL A 156 -17.46 -23.82 -6.94
CA VAL A 156 -16.09 -23.29 -6.96
C VAL A 156 -15.42 -23.45 -5.60
N HIS A 157 -16.14 -23.16 -4.52
CA HIS A 157 -15.62 -23.29 -3.15
C HIS A 157 -16.74 -23.35 -2.10
N ILE A 158 -16.48 -24.02 -0.98
CA ILE A 158 -17.47 -24.22 0.10
C ILE A 158 -17.89 -22.92 0.79
N THR A 159 -17.02 -21.91 0.82
CA THR A 159 -17.29 -20.61 1.47
C THR A 159 -18.11 -19.65 0.59
N CYS A 160 -18.39 -20.04 -0.66
CA CYS A 160 -19.23 -19.27 -1.57
C CYS A 160 -20.68 -19.23 -1.05
N GLY A 161 -21.26 -18.03 -0.97
CA GLY A 161 -22.59 -17.80 -0.39
C GLY A 161 -22.60 -17.58 1.13
N GLU A 162 -21.56 -18.01 1.85
CA GLU A 162 -21.37 -17.70 3.27
C GLU A 162 -20.53 -16.43 3.46
N SER A 163 -19.46 -16.30 2.67
CA SER A 163 -18.61 -15.10 2.64
C SER A 163 -19.24 -14.03 1.76
N LEU A 164 -19.74 -12.97 2.38
CA LEU A 164 -20.53 -11.93 1.71
C LEU A 164 -19.78 -10.62 1.55
N LYS A 165 -18.64 -10.43 2.23
CA LYS A 165 -17.83 -9.21 2.11
C LYS A 165 -17.08 -9.24 0.78
N LEU A 166 -17.18 -8.20 -0.04
CA LEU A 166 -16.36 -8.10 -1.25
C LEU A 166 -14.98 -7.54 -0.91
N ASN A 167 -13.93 -8.21 -1.36
CA ASN A 167 -12.57 -7.69 -1.32
C ASN A 167 -12.37 -6.72 -2.50
N TRP A 168 -12.19 -5.43 -2.19
CA TRP A 168 -12.07 -4.39 -3.21
C TRP A 168 -10.90 -4.60 -4.19
N LEU A 169 -9.82 -5.27 -3.77
CA LEU A 169 -8.67 -5.58 -4.66
C LEU A 169 -9.02 -6.62 -5.72
N ASP A 170 -9.94 -7.54 -5.41
CA ASP A 170 -10.37 -8.63 -6.28
C ASP A 170 -11.82 -8.44 -6.75
N ALA A 171 -12.33 -7.20 -6.71
CA ALA A 171 -13.70 -6.87 -7.10
C ALA A 171 -14.03 -7.22 -8.57
N TYR A 172 -13.01 -7.43 -9.41
CA TYR A 172 -13.15 -7.85 -10.79
C TYR A 172 -13.32 -9.38 -10.95
N ARG A 173 -13.09 -10.16 -9.89
CA ARG A 173 -13.15 -11.64 -9.87
C ARG A 173 -14.27 -12.15 -8.98
N THR A 174 -15.46 -11.54 -9.04
CA THR A 174 -16.62 -11.92 -8.21
C THR A 174 -17.08 -13.37 -8.40
N ALA A 175 -16.72 -14.03 -9.51
CA ALA A 175 -17.00 -15.45 -9.71
C ALA A 175 -16.11 -16.38 -8.89
N GLU A 176 -15.03 -15.86 -8.29
CA GLU A 176 -14.06 -16.65 -7.54
C GLU A 176 -14.16 -16.42 -6.04
N HIS A 177 -13.81 -17.44 -5.25
CA HIS A 177 -13.87 -17.37 -3.79
C HIS A 177 -12.96 -16.29 -3.18
N ILE A 178 -11.86 -15.92 -3.85
CA ILE A 178 -10.89 -14.92 -3.34
C ILE A 178 -11.47 -13.50 -3.26
N ALA A 179 -12.45 -13.20 -4.12
CA ALA A 179 -13.14 -11.91 -4.09
C ALA A 179 -14.07 -11.76 -2.88
N TRP A 180 -14.36 -12.86 -2.18
CA TRP A 180 -15.30 -12.90 -1.08
C TRP A 180 -14.60 -13.21 0.24
N GLY A 181 -15.00 -12.51 1.29
CA GLY A 181 -14.49 -12.71 2.63
C GLY A 181 -15.60 -12.71 3.68
N PRO A 182 -15.27 -13.11 4.92
CA PRO A 182 -16.19 -13.00 6.03
C PRO A 182 -16.50 -11.53 6.33
N VAL A 183 -17.78 -11.26 6.64
CA VAL A 183 -18.22 -9.96 7.16
C VAL A 183 -17.65 -9.71 8.56
N GLY A 184 -17.51 -8.45 8.94
CA GLY A 184 -16.93 -8.01 10.22
C GLY A 184 -15.39 -7.99 10.25
N VAL A 185 -14.71 -8.60 9.28
CA VAL A 185 -13.25 -8.53 9.15
C VAL A 185 -12.86 -7.33 8.31
N TRP A 186 -12.01 -6.47 8.85
CA TRP A 186 -11.54 -5.28 8.15
C TRP A 186 -10.31 -5.59 7.29
N GLY A 187 -10.39 -5.30 5.99
CA GLY A 187 -9.24 -5.35 5.08
C GLY A 187 -8.53 -4.00 4.96
N ILE A 188 -7.29 -4.01 4.46
CA ILE A 188 -6.56 -2.77 4.11
C ILE A 188 -7.39 -1.88 3.17
N PRO A 189 -8.02 -2.40 2.11
CA PRO A 189 -8.83 -1.56 1.23
C PRO A 189 -10.05 -0.94 1.92
N ASP A 190 -10.69 -1.67 2.85
CA ASP A 190 -11.84 -1.18 3.61
C ASP A 190 -11.44 0.02 4.52
N MET A 191 -10.28 -0.10 5.16
CA MET A 191 -9.69 0.97 5.98
C MET A 191 -9.34 2.20 5.15
N VAL A 192 -8.74 2.00 3.97
CA VAL A 192 -8.42 3.10 3.05
C VAL A 192 -9.69 3.79 2.56
N ALA A 193 -10.72 3.03 2.15
CA ALA A 193 -11.98 3.58 1.66
C ALA A 193 -12.72 4.38 2.74
N THR A 194 -12.79 3.84 3.95
CA THR A 194 -13.42 4.49 5.11
C THR A 194 -12.65 5.74 5.53
N GLY A 195 -11.32 5.66 5.64
CA GLY A 195 -10.46 6.80 5.97
C GLY A 195 -10.52 7.91 4.93
N ALA A 196 -10.46 7.57 3.64
CA ALA A 196 -10.55 8.54 2.55
C ALA A 196 -11.93 9.21 2.52
N SER A 197 -13.00 8.46 2.75
CA SER A 197 -14.37 8.99 2.82
C SER A 197 -14.55 9.95 3.99
N ALA A 198 -14.05 9.58 5.17
CA ALA A 198 -14.05 10.47 6.35
C ALA A 198 -13.23 11.75 6.10
N LEU A 199 -12.06 11.64 5.46
CA LEU A 199 -11.26 12.81 5.08
C LEU A 199 -12.00 13.72 4.09
N LEU A 200 -12.65 13.16 3.06
CA LEU A 200 -13.45 13.94 2.11
C LEU A 200 -14.58 14.70 2.79
N MET A 201 -15.25 14.07 3.77
CA MET A 201 -16.27 14.74 4.60
C MET A 201 -15.66 15.86 5.42
N LEU A 202 -14.55 15.62 6.12
CA LEU A 202 -13.87 16.64 6.92
C LEU A 202 -13.46 17.85 6.06
N PHE A 203 -12.90 17.62 4.86
CA PHE A 203 -12.59 18.70 3.92
C PHE A 203 -13.85 19.41 3.40
N GLY A 204 -14.96 18.70 3.26
CA GLY A 204 -16.26 19.27 2.90
C GLY A 204 -16.87 20.15 3.99
N PHE A 205 -16.76 19.73 5.25
CA PHE A 205 -17.27 20.46 6.43
C PHE A 205 -16.36 21.58 6.89
N ARG A 206 -15.04 21.50 6.63
CA ARG A 206 -14.08 22.52 7.04
C ARG A 206 -14.41 23.84 6.35
N LYS A 207 -15.00 24.76 7.12
CA LYS A 207 -15.16 26.16 6.71
C LYS A 207 -13.77 26.80 6.64
N ARG A 208 -13.36 27.21 5.44
CA ARG A 208 -12.56 28.43 5.29
C ARG A 208 -13.48 29.61 5.48
#